data_AF-A0A091LHC7-F1
#
_entry.id   AF-A0A091LHC7-F1
#
_cell.length_a   1.000
_cell.length_b   1.000
_cell.length_c   1.000
_cell.angle_alpha   90.00
_cell.angle_beta   90.00
_cell.angle_gamma   90.00
#
_symmetry.space_group_name_H-M   'P 1'
#
loop_
_entity.id
_entity.type
_entity.pdbx_description
1 polymer ?
#
loop_
_entity_poly.entity_id
_entity_poly.type
_entity_poly.pdbx_seq_one_letter_code
_entity_poly.pdbx_strand_id
1 'polypeptide(L)' 'GAEFRLLGFPVDVNPSDGVPFLDVVHVLQEVQVQVKAVRRLHGV' A
#
# COMPACT_ATOMS: atom_id res chain seq x y z
N GLY A 1 -5.60 -8.82 -11.29
CA GLY A 1 -5.36 -8.12 -10.03
C GLY A 1 -5.13 -9.12 -8.92
N ALA A 2 -4.38 -8.73 -7.89
CA ALA A 2 -4.39 -9.42 -6.61
C ALA A 2 -4.86 -8.46 -5.51
N GLU A 3 -5.62 -8.98 -4.56
CA GLU A 3 -6.19 -8.18 -3.48
C GLU A 3 -5.12 -7.85 -2.43
N PHE A 4 -4.90 -6.56 -2.20
CA PHE A 4 -4.03 -6.06 -1.13
C PHE A 4 -4.86 -5.26 -0.13
N ARG A 5 -4.62 -5.46 1.17
CA ARG A 5 -5.29 -4.67 2.22
C ARG A 5 -4.45 -3.45 2.55
N LEU A 6 -4.89 -2.27 2.11
CA LEU A 6 -4.28 -0.99 2.44
C LEU A 6 -5.12 -0.25 3.49
N LEU A 7 -4.52 0.04 4.65
CA LEU A 7 -5.21 0.76 5.74
C LEU A 7 -6.53 0.10 6.19
N GLY A 8 -6.65 -1.22 6.00
CA GLY A 8 -7.85 -1.99 6.36
C GLY A 8 -8.88 -2.13 5.23
N PHE A 9 -8.67 -1.48 4.08
CA PHE A 9 -9.55 -1.57 2.92
C PHE A 9 -8.97 -2.52 1.86
N PRO A 10 -9.80 -3.37 1.23
CA PRO A 10 -9.38 -4.16 0.09
C PRO A 10 -9.14 -3.25 -1.11
N VAL A 11 -7.98 -3.41 -1.75
CA VAL A 11 -7.58 -2.69 -2.96
C VAL A 11 -7.19 -3.73 -4.00
N ASP A 12 -7.82 -3.68 -5.18
CA ASP A 12 -7.37 -4.49 -6.32
C ASP A 12 -6.11 -3.87 -6.91
N VAL A 13 -5.03 -4.65 -6.92
CA VAL A 13 -3.76 -4.21 -7.48
C VAL A 13 -3.58 -4.91 -8.82
N ASN A 14 -3.66 -4.11 -9.89
CA ASN A 14 -3.39 -4.55 -11.25
C ASN A 14 -2.17 -3.80 -11.80
N PRO A 15 -0.94 -4.34 -11.62
CA PRO A 15 0.26 -3.70 -12.12
C PRO A 15 0.26 -3.66 -13.65
N SER A 16 0.87 -2.63 -14.22
CA SER A 16 1.10 -2.54 -15.67
C SER A 16 2.03 -3.65 -16.15
N ASP A 17 1.92 -4.02 -17.44
CA ASP A 17 2.81 -5.00 -18.06
C ASP A 17 4.29 -4.63 -17.84
N GLY A 18 5.07 -5.62 -17.39
CA GLY A 18 6.49 -5.44 -17.08
C GLY A 18 6.79 -4.92 -15.66
N VAL A 19 5.78 -4.52 -14.88
CA VAL A 19 5.95 -4.15 -13.47
C VAL A 19 5.73 -5.38 -12.59
N PRO A 20 6.73 -5.82 -11.80
CA PRO A 20 6.55 -6.92 -10.88
C PRO A 20 5.48 -6.59 -9.84
N PHE A 21 4.52 -7.49 -9.64
CA PHE A 21 3.50 -7.33 -8.61
C PHE A 21 4.08 -7.05 -7.22
N LEU A 22 5.22 -7.70 -6.90
CA LEU A 22 5.92 -7.52 -5.62
C LEU A 22 6.44 -6.09 -5.42
N ASP A 23 6.82 -5.41 -6.50
CA ASP A 23 7.31 -4.03 -6.45
C ASP A 23 6.21 -3.06 -6.04
N VAL A 24 5.01 -3.22 -6.65
CA VAL A 24 3.83 -2.45 -6.27
C VAL A 24 3.43 -2.72 -4.82
N VAL A 25 3.45 -3.98 -4.38
CA VAL A 25 3.17 -4.34 -2.99
C VAL A 25 4.18 -3.71 -2.03
N HIS A 26 5.46 -3.68 -2.38
CA HIS A 26 6.50 -3.05 -1.57
C HIS A 26 6.22 -1.56 -1.35
N VAL A 27 5.96 -0.82 -2.44
CA VAL A 27 5.62 0.60 -2.38
C VAL A 27 4.36 0.83 -1.54
N LEU A 28 3.32 0.01 -1.69
CA LEU A 28 2.09 0.13 -0.90
C LEU A 28 2.34 -0.14 0.60
N GLN A 29 3.25 -1.05 0.95
CA GLN A 29 3.66 -1.26 2.34
C GLN A 29 4.38 -0.04 2.90
N GLU A 30 5.30 0.56 2.15
CA GLU A 30 6.00 1.79 2.56
C GLU A 30 5.04 2.95 2.79
N VAL A 31 4.09 3.15 1.86
CA VAL A 31 3.04 4.17 2.01
C VAL A 31 2.23 3.92 3.28
N GLN A 32 1.86 2.67 3.58
CA GLN A 32 1.12 2.34 4.80
C GLN A 32 1.90 2.69 6.07
N VAL A 33 3.21 2.42 6.09
CA VAL A 33 4.08 2.76 7.23
C VAL A 33 4.16 4.28 7.41
N GLN A 34 4.33 5.02 6.32
CA GLN A 34 4.39 6.48 6.36
C GLN A 34 3.06 7.09 6.83
N VAL A 35 1.93 6.63 6.30
CA VAL A 35 0.61 7.10 6.74
C VAL A 35 0.38 6.82 8.22
N LYS A 36 0.77 5.64 8.72
CA LYS A 36 0.71 5.32 10.15
C LYS A 36 1.61 6.25 10.98
N ALA A 37 2.80 6.55 10.50
CA ALA A 37 3.72 7.47 11.17
C ALA A 37 3.14 8.90 11.22
N VAL A 38 2.66 9.42 10.10
CA VAL A 38 2.02 10.75 10.00
C VAL A 38 0.78 10.83 10.90
N ARG A 39 -0.04 9.78 10.93
CA ARG A 39 -1.20 9.70 11.82
C ARG A 39 -0.79 9.81 13.29
N ARG A 40 0.25 9.06 13.68
CA ARG A 40 0.78 9.10 15.05
C ARG A 40 1.32 10.48 15.41
N LEU A 41 1.97 11.17 14.48
CA LEU A 41 2.47 12.54 14.69
C LEU A 41 1.34 13.56 14.84
N HIS A 42 0.24 13.40 14.08
CA HIS A 42 -0.93 14.28 14.17
C HIS A 42 -1.89 13.95 15.34
N GLY A 43 -1.67 12.84 16.06
CA GLY A 43 -2.47 12.47 17.23
C GLY A 43 -3.91 12.02 16.93
N VAL A 44 -4.18 11.55 15.70
CA VAL A 44 -5.51 11.09 15.23
C VAL A 44 -5.69 9.58 15.40
#